data_AF-A0A9W4W5Q4-F1
#
_entry.id   AF-A0A9W4W5Q4-F1
#
_cell.length_a   1.000
_cell.length_b   1.000
_cell.length_c   1.000
_cell.angle_alpha   90.00
_cell.angle_beta   90.00
_cell.angle_gamma   90.00
#
_symmetry.space_group_name_H-M   'P 1'
#
loop_
_entity.id
_entity.type
_entity.pdbx_description
1 polymer ?
#
loop_
_entity_poly.entity_id
_entity_poly.type
_entity_poly.pdbx_seq_one_letter_code
_entity_poly.pdbx_strand_id
1 'polypeptide(L)'
;MKPPVLLSRDEFSAAVLARTGGCCCAPGCREAATAAHHIIERRLFTDGGYYLENGAPLCDEHHLAAEYTTISPSELRAWLGIKRLVQPPQFEDDEIVDKWGNPILANGSRLRGELFDEEPVQKALAAGGVLSLFRTHVKHPKTWHMPGSPGLGRGDRMLKDLGTFEGERIIMTEKRDGECSSLYRDHTHARSLDSRHHPSRDWLRAYWSAIRWDIPELWRVVGEGTYARHSIAYADLPSFFEGFGLWNERNFCLSWDETLEWFDLIGSSAGLSIKPVPVIYDGPYNPEAIEEAWQAYLDRDVAQAEATGRPLQLREGYVIRTAAGFAYRDFRKHVAKWVRPNHVNTSEHWMHAEITPNELADDREEGPARLPGVRL
;
A
#
# COMPACT_ATOMS: atom_id res chain seq x y z
N MET A 1 0.99 18.41 22.62
CA MET A 1 0.05 17.53 23.37
C MET A 1 0.85 16.35 23.94
N LYS A 2 0.50 15.84 25.12
CA LYS A 2 1.09 14.59 25.61
C LYS A 2 0.73 13.43 24.66
N PRO A 3 1.61 12.44 24.45
CA PRO A 3 1.30 11.28 23.62
C PRO A 3 0.07 10.52 24.17
N PRO A 4 -0.67 9.78 23.32
CA PRO A 4 -1.73 8.90 23.78
C PRO A 4 -1.14 7.81 24.69
N VAL A 5 -1.90 7.44 25.72
CA VAL A 5 -1.47 6.45 26.72
C VAL A 5 -2.17 5.13 26.43
N LEU A 6 -1.39 4.07 26.23
CA LEU A 6 -1.91 2.72 26.10
C LEU A 6 -2.29 2.20 27.49
N LEU A 7 -3.54 1.76 27.65
CA LEU A 7 -4.08 1.24 28.91
C LEU A 7 -4.10 -0.29 28.91
N SER A 8 -4.15 -0.89 30.09
CA SER A 8 -4.58 -2.29 30.19
C SER A 8 -6.07 -2.41 29.82
N ARG A 9 -6.52 -3.64 29.52
CA ARG A 9 -7.92 -3.91 29.17
C ARG A 9 -8.90 -3.42 30.25
N ASP A 10 -8.59 -3.65 31.52
CA ASP A 10 -9.48 -3.32 32.63
C ASP A 10 -9.50 -1.80 32.87
N GLU A 11 -8.34 -1.15 32.82
CA GLU A 11 -8.25 0.31 32.89
C GLU A 11 -8.97 0.99 31.72
N PHE A 12 -8.82 0.46 30.50
CA PHE A 12 -9.55 0.94 29.32
C PHE A 12 -11.05 0.86 29.55
N SER A 13 -11.55 -0.31 29.97
CA SER A 13 -12.99 -0.52 30.18
C SER A 13 -13.54 0.43 31.24
N ALA A 14 -12.86 0.53 32.40
CA ALA A 14 -13.27 1.41 33.48
C ALA A 14 -13.25 2.89 33.06
N ALA A 15 -12.18 3.34 32.40
CA ALA A 15 -12.03 4.73 31.98
C ALA A 15 -13.04 5.14 30.88
N VAL A 16 -13.34 4.24 29.95
CA VAL A 16 -14.31 4.51 28.88
C VAL A 16 -15.72 4.63 29.44
N LEU A 17 -16.14 3.71 30.33
CA LEU A 17 -17.47 3.76 30.96
C LEU A 17 -17.63 4.96 31.89
N ALA A 18 -16.57 5.33 32.63
CA ALA A 18 -16.60 6.49 33.53
C ALA A 18 -16.82 7.82 32.79
N ARG A 19 -16.46 7.91 31.48
CA ARG A 19 -16.56 9.15 30.69
C ARG A 19 -17.98 9.73 30.65
N THR A 20 -18.98 8.87 30.66
CA THR A 20 -20.41 9.22 30.59
C THR A 20 -21.16 8.80 31.85
N GLY A 21 -20.44 8.55 32.95
CA GLY A 21 -21.04 8.06 34.20
C GLY A 21 -21.72 6.69 34.05
N GLY A 22 -21.26 5.87 33.11
CA GLY A 22 -21.85 4.55 32.82
C GLY A 22 -23.05 4.58 31.86
N CYS A 23 -23.40 5.73 31.27
CA CYS A 23 -24.49 5.82 30.29
C CYS A 23 -23.98 5.70 28.84
N CYS A 24 -24.85 5.32 27.90
CA CYS A 24 -24.54 5.35 26.48
C CYS A 24 -24.19 6.78 26.02
N CYS A 25 -23.19 6.93 25.14
CA CYS A 25 -22.80 8.25 24.61
C CYS A 25 -23.68 8.76 23.46
N ALA A 26 -24.56 7.94 22.89
CA ALA A 26 -25.40 8.33 21.77
C ALA A 26 -26.36 9.47 22.17
N PRO A 27 -26.47 10.55 21.37
CA PRO A 27 -27.31 11.70 21.69
C PRO A 27 -28.77 11.31 21.95
N GLY A 28 -29.29 11.68 23.13
CA GLY A 28 -30.67 11.40 23.52
C GLY A 28 -30.91 9.99 24.10
N CYS A 29 -29.93 9.09 24.05
CA CYS A 29 -30.01 7.79 24.70
C CYS A 29 -29.85 7.93 26.22
N ARG A 30 -30.62 7.16 26.99
CA ARG A 30 -30.56 7.12 28.46
C ARG A 30 -30.22 5.73 29.03
N GLU A 31 -29.97 4.77 28.15
CA GLU A 31 -29.64 3.41 28.53
C GLU A 31 -28.23 3.33 29.13
N ALA A 32 -28.03 2.34 30.00
CA ALA A 32 -26.70 2.03 30.54
C ALA A 32 -25.77 1.54 29.42
N ALA A 33 -24.51 1.97 29.47
CA ALA A 33 -23.47 1.42 28.62
C ALA A 33 -23.11 0.01 29.12
N THR A 34 -23.29 -0.98 28.27
CA THR A 34 -23.08 -2.39 28.60
C THR A 34 -21.62 -2.80 28.40
N ALA A 35 -20.89 -2.09 27.53
CA ALA A 35 -19.47 -2.34 27.28
C ALA A 35 -18.72 -1.08 26.81
N ALA A 36 -17.39 -1.11 26.98
CA ALA A 36 -16.48 -0.21 26.31
C ALA A 36 -16.23 -0.68 24.87
N HIS A 37 -16.83 0.02 23.91
CA HIS A 37 -16.66 -0.25 22.48
C HIS A 37 -15.37 0.37 21.96
N HIS A 38 -14.64 -0.35 21.12
CA HIS A 38 -13.48 0.23 20.41
C HIS A 38 -13.96 0.94 19.16
N ILE A 39 -13.73 2.25 19.04
CA ILE A 39 -14.18 3.07 17.90
C ILE A 39 -13.63 2.53 16.57
N ILE A 40 -12.36 2.14 16.54
CA ILE A 40 -11.74 1.35 15.46
C ILE A 40 -11.27 0.01 16.04
N GLU A 41 -11.48 -1.07 15.29
CA GLU A 41 -11.10 -2.43 15.68
C GLU A 41 -9.66 -2.54 16.16
N ARG A 42 -9.50 -2.97 17.42
CA ARG A 42 -8.20 -3.06 18.08
C ARG A 42 -7.20 -3.97 17.37
N ARG A 43 -7.66 -5.00 16.65
CA ARG A 43 -6.80 -5.90 15.87
C ARG A 43 -6.05 -5.19 14.72
N LEU A 44 -6.50 -4.00 14.32
CA LEU A 44 -5.79 -3.17 13.34
C LEU A 44 -4.57 -2.44 13.95
N PHE A 45 -4.53 -2.28 15.28
CA PHE A 45 -3.42 -1.64 15.99
C PHE A 45 -2.31 -2.66 16.29
N THR A 46 -1.06 -2.21 16.21
CA THR A 46 0.11 -3.06 16.49
C THR A 46 0.34 -3.32 17.98
N ASP A 47 -0.29 -2.55 18.86
CA ASP A 47 -0.16 -2.60 20.33
C ASP A 47 -1.47 -2.95 21.04
N GLY A 48 -2.48 -3.37 20.28
CA GLY A 48 -3.80 -3.75 20.80
C GLY A 48 -4.78 -2.59 21.01
N GLY A 49 -4.40 -1.32 20.75
CA GLY A 49 -5.36 -0.24 20.51
C GLY A 49 -6.22 0.21 21.70
N TYR A 50 -5.86 -0.16 22.93
CA TYR A 50 -6.54 0.21 24.19
C TYR A 50 -6.26 1.65 24.61
N TYR A 51 -6.48 2.59 23.69
CA TYR A 51 -6.36 4.02 23.93
C TYR A 51 -7.70 4.58 24.36
N LEU A 52 -7.72 5.41 25.40
CA LEU A 52 -8.97 6.05 25.87
C LEU A 52 -9.68 6.81 24.73
N GLU A 53 -8.92 7.45 23.84
CA GLU A 53 -9.42 8.14 22.64
C GLU A 53 -9.97 7.20 21.55
N ASN A 54 -9.72 5.89 21.63
CA ASN A 54 -10.28 4.85 20.78
C ASN A 54 -11.46 4.11 21.46
N GLY A 55 -11.98 4.62 22.58
CA GLY A 55 -13.07 3.98 23.32
C GLY A 55 -14.36 4.81 23.36
N ALA A 56 -15.51 4.14 23.23
CA ALA A 56 -16.84 4.71 23.37
C ALA A 56 -17.74 3.87 24.29
N PRO A 57 -18.41 4.45 25.30
CA PRO A 57 -19.39 3.74 26.12
C PRO A 57 -20.72 3.65 25.37
N LEU A 58 -21.17 2.44 25.04
CA LEU A 58 -22.40 2.19 24.28
C LEU A 58 -23.31 1.18 24.97
N CYS A 59 -24.63 1.35 24.87
CA CYS A 59 -25.58 0.29 25.18
C CYS A 59 -25.61 -0.76 24.06
N ASP A 60 -26.28 -1.89 24.25
CA ASP A 60 -26.29 -2.99 23.28
C ASP A 60 -26.76 -2.57 21.88
N GLU A 61 -27.80 -1.75 21.79
CA GLU A 61 -28.32 -1.24 20.50
C GLU A 61 -27.27 -0.43 19.74
N HIS A 62 -26.70 0.58 20.38
CA HIS A 62 -25.72 1.46 19.72
C HIS A 62 -24.37 0.76 19.52
N HIS A 63 -24.03 -0.23 20.36
CA HIS A 63 -22.87 -1.09 20.15
C HIS A 63 -23.03 -1.86 18.85
N LEU A 64 -24.18 -2.51 18.64
CA LEU A 64 -24.46 -3.21 17.37
C LEU A 64 -24.46 -2.24 16.19
N ALA A 65 -25.07 -1.07 16.31
CA ALA A 65 -25.06 -0.06 15.25
C ALA A 65 -23.64 0.41 14.87
N ALA A 66 -22.72 0.52 15.84
CA ALA A 66 -21.32 0.81 15.58
C ALA A 66 -20.59 -0.36 14.90
N GLU A 67 -20.83 -1.61 15.33
CA GLU A 67 -20.31 -2.81 14.67
C GLU A 67 -20.84 -2.96 13.24
N TYR A 68 -22.10 -2.61 13.00
CA TYR A 68 -22.74 -2.61 11.68
C TYR A 68 -22.34 -1.41 10.81
N THR A 69 -21.53 -0.50 11.35
CA THR A 69 -21.06 0.72 10.68
C THR A 69 -22.16 1.71 10.31
N THR A 70 -23.35 1.58 10.89
CA THR A 70 -24.45 2.55 10.76
C THR A 70 -24.25 3.74 11.68
N ILE A 71 -23.43 3.58 12.73
CA ILE A 71 -22.80 4.68 13.46
C ILE A 71 -21.32 4.67 13.10
N SER A 72 -20.83 5.79 12.59
CA SER A 72 -19.45 5.93 12.14
C SER A 72 -18.49 6.25 13.30
N PRO A 73 -17.19 5.92 13.13
CA PRO A 73 -16.15 6.37 14.04
C PRO A 73 -16.11 7.89 14.24
N SER A 74 -16.42 8.66 13.19
CA SER A 74 -16.46 10.13 13.26
C SER A 74 -17.62 10.63 14.12
N GLU A 75 -18.79 10.01 14.03
CA GLU A 75 -19.94 10.33 14.90
C GLU A 75 -19.63 10.04 16.37
N LEU A 76 -19.07 8.86 16.68
CA LEU A 76 -18.67 8.51 18.05
C LEU A 76 -17.68 9.52 18.64
N ARG A 77 -16.66 9.90 17.86
CA ARG A 77 -15.68 10.92 18.29
C ARG A 77 -16.33 12.27 18.52
N ALA A 78 -17.26 12.68 17.65
CA ALA A 78 -17.99 13.94 17.78
C ALA A 78 -18.86 13.97 19.05
N TRP A 79 -19.63 12.91 19.30
CA TRP A 79 -20.49 12.80 20.50
C TRP A 79 -19.70 12.84 21.80
N LEU A 80 -18.48 12.30 21.79
CA LEU A 80 -17.59 12.24 22.94
C LEU A 80 -16.62 13.43 23.05
N GLY A 81 -16.64 14.37 22.09
CA GLY A 81 -15.73 15.50 22.04
C GLY A 81 -14.24 15.09 21.91
N ILE A 82 -13.96 13.93 21.33
CA ILE A 82 -12.60 13.40 21.17
C ILE A 82 -11.91 14.17 20.04
N LYS A 83 -11.05 15.13 20.42
CA LYS A 83 -10.29 15.96 19.47
C LYS A 83 -9.00 15.32 18.99
N ARG A 84 -8.41 14.44 19.80
CA ARG A 84 -7.17 13.76 19.46
C ARG A 84 -7.51 12.50 18.67
N LEU A 85 -7.10 12.48 17.42
CA LEU A 85 -7.25 11.32 16.57
C LEU A 85 -6.20 10.27 16.94
N VAL A 86 -6.68 9.08 17.34
CA VAL A 86 -5.87 7.87 17.47
C VAL A 86 -6.38 6.89 16.42
N GLN A 87 -5.51 6.53 15.48
CA GLN A 87 -5.80 5.61 14.38
C GLN A 87 -4.73 4.51 14.29
N PRO A 88 -5.08 3.35 13.73
CA PRO A 88 -4.10 2.35 13.31
C PRO A 88 -3.01 2.96 12.39
N PRO A 89 -1.74 2.59 12.57
CA PRO A 89 -0.61 3.28 11.93
C PRO A 89 -0.55 3.15 10.39
N GLN A 90 -1.31 2.22 9.82
CA GLN A 90 -1.44 1.98 8.38
C GLN A 90 -2.32 3.00 7.65
N PHE A 91 -3.19 3.71 8.38
CA PHE A 91 -4.06 4.73 7.79
C PHE A 91 -3.40 6.10 7.84
N GLU A 92 -3.70 6.92 6.84
CA GLU A 92 -3.32 8.33 6.85
C GLU A 92 -4.24 9.12 7.81
N ASP A 93 -3.76 10.21 8.38
CA ASP A 93 -4.50 10.95 9.42
C ASP A 93 -5.84 11.53 8.89
N ASP A 94 -5.93 11.79 7.58
CA ASP A 94 -7.11 12.29 6.88
C ASP A 94 -7.96 11.18 6.23
N GLU A 95 -7.54 9.92 6.32
CA GLU A 95 -8.29 8.79 5.76
C GLU A 95 -9.52 8.48 6.63
N ILE A 96 -10.70 8.53 6.02
CA ILE A 96 -11.95 8.15 6.68
C ILE A 96 -12.10 6.65 6.57
N VAL A 97 -12.17 5.97 7.72
CA VAL A 97 -12.35 4.52 7.82
C VAL A 97 -13.55 4.17 8.68
N ASP A 98 -14.19 3.04 8.38
CA ASP A 98 -15.20 2.45 9.26
C ASP A 98 -14.57 1.70 10.46
N LYS A 99 -15.43 1.18 11.35
CA LYS A 99 -15.04 0.38 12.53
C LYS A 99 -14.05 -0.75 12.20
N TRP A 100 -14.18 -1.35 11.02
CA TRP A 100 -13.41 -2.52 10.59
C TRP A 100 -12.17 -2.15 9.77
N GLY A 101 -11.88 -0.86 9.61
CA GLY A 101 -10.71 -0.39 8.88
C GLY A 101 -10.91 -0.39 7.36
N ASN A 102 -12.15 -0.31 6.88
CA ASN A 102 -12.44 -0.14 5.46
C ASN A 102 -12.45 1.35 5.11
N PRO A 103 -11.59 1.82 4.19
CA PRO A 103 -11.61 3.20 3.72
C PRO A 103 -12.95 3.56 3.06
N ILE A 104 -13.47 4.75 3.38
CA ILE A 104 -14.69 5.32 2.81
C ILE A 104 -14.29 6.47 1.89
N LEU A 105 -14.63 6.37 0.60
CA LEU A 105 -14.35 7.38 -0.40
C LEU A 105 -15.37 8.53 -0.33
N ALA A 106 -15.01 9.69 -0.89
CA ALA A 106 -15.86 10.89 -0.89
C ALA A 106 -17.24 10.69 -1.54
N ASN A 107 -17.37 9.72 -2.46
CA ASN A 107 -18.64 9.36 -3.10
C ASN A 107 -19.47 8.33 -2.29
N GLY A 108 -19.04 7.98 -1.08
CA GLY A 108 -19.71 7.01 -0.19
C GLY A 108 -19.40 5.55 -0.47
N SER A 109 -18.70 5.23 -1.57
CA SER A 109 -18.22 3.86 -1.81
C SER A 109 -17.08 3.48 -0.85
N ARG A 110 -16.92 2.18 -0.59
CA ARG A 110 -15.96 1.65 0.37
C ARG A 110 -14.91 0.79 -0.30
N LEU A 111 -13.70 0.77 0.27
CA LEU A 111 -12.62 -0.13 -0.13
C LEU A 111 -12.51 -1.27 0.86
N ARG A 112 -12.08 -2.44 0.40
CA ARG A 112 -11.88 -3.62 1.26
C ARG A 112 -10.62 -3.42 2.10
N GLY A 113 -10.78 -3.32 3.42
CA GLY A 113 -9.70 -3.20 4.39
C GLY A 113 -9.12 -4.54 4.83
N GLU A 114 -8.18 -4.49 5.77
CA GLU A 114 -7.40 -5.65 6.25
C GLU A 114 -8.24 -6.80 6.82
N LEU A 115 -9.41 -6.49 7.41
CA LEU A 115 -10.29 -7.45 8.06
C LEU A 115 -11.53 -7.79 7.22
N PHE A 116 -11.66 -7.23 6.02
CA PHE A 116 -12.89 -7.30 5.22
C PHE A 116 -13.36 -8.75 5.03
N ASP A 117 -12.47 -9.65 4.59
CA ASP A 117 -12.84 -11.03 4.25
C ASP A 117 -13.07 -11.95 5.46
N GLU A 118 -12.94 -11.47 6.70
CA GLU A 118 -13.21 -12.27 7.89
C GLU A 118 -14.71 -12.49 8.09
N GLU A 119 -15.12 -13.73 8.42
CA GLU A 119 -16.53 -14.09 8.58
C GLU A 119 -17.32 -13.18 9.56
N PRO A 120 -16.80 -12.84 10.76
CA PRO A 120 -17.52 -11.95 11.67
C PRO A 120 -17.73 -10.55 11.09
N VAL A 121 -16.75 -10.04 10.33
CA VAL A 121 -16.80 -8.72 9.70
C VAL A 121 -17.80 -8.73 8.55
N GLN A 122 -17.78 -9.76 7.70
CA GLN A 122 -18.78 -9.93 6.63
C GLN A 122 -20.21 -9.98 7.18
N LYS A 123 -20.44 -10.69 8.29
CA LYS A 123 -21.76 -10.74 8.95
C LYS A 123 -22.19 -9.36 9.46
N ALA A 124 -21.28 -8.61 10.09
CA ALA A 124 -21.58 -7.26 10.59
C ALA A 124 -21.89 -6.28 9.45
N LEU A 125 -21.09 -6.30 8.38
CA LEU A 125 -21.31 -5.45 7.19
C LEU A 125 -22.61 -5.82 6.44
N ALA A 126 -22.95 -7.11 6.39
CA ALA A 126 -24.23 -7.58 5.83
C ALA A 126 -25.42 -7.07 6.66
N ALA A 127 -25.35 -7.19 7.99
CA ALA A 127 -26.38 -6.71 8.89
C ALA A 127 -26.57 -5.18 8.81
N GLY A 128 -25.48 -4.43 8.57
CA GLY A 128 -25.53 -3.00 8.31
C GLY A 128 -26.04 -2.61 6.91
N GLY A 129 -26.22 -3.56 5.99
CA GLY A 129 -26.69 -3.30 4.63
C GLY A 129 -25.68 -2.54 3.75
N VAL A 130 -24.39 -2.57 4.09
CA VAL A 130 -23.35 -1.74 3.43
C VAL A 130 -22.48 -2.50 2.43
N LEU A 131 -22.66 -3.83 2.30
CA LEU A 131 -21.84 -4.67 1.40
C LEU A 131 -21.89 -4.20 -0.06
N SER A 132 -23.02 -3.70 -0.54
CA SER A 132 -23.18 -3.18 -1.90
C SER A 132 -22.38 -1.90 -2.18
N LEU A 133 -21.88 -1.22 -1.14
CA LEU A 133 -21.04 -0.03 -1.27
C LEU A 133 -19.57 -0.37 -1.54
N PHE A 134 -19.16 -1.62 -1.35
CA PHE A 134 -17.77 -2.02 -1.49
C PHE A 134 -17.37 -2.20 -2.94
N ARG A 135 -16.27 -1.56 -3.32
CA ARG A 135 -15.58 -1.81 -4.58
C ARG A 135 -14.80 -3.12 -4.51
N THR A 136 -14.59 -3.72 -5.67
CA THR A 136 -13.71 -4.88 -5.85
C THR A 136 -12.24 -4.49 -5.81
N HIS A 137 -11.92 -3.26 -6.20
CA HIS A 137 -10.56 -2.75 -6.27
C HIS A 137 -10.05 -2.29 -4.89
N VAL A 138 -8.79 -2.62 -4.60
CA VAL A 138 -8.11 -2.36 -3.33
C VAL A 138 -6.83 -1.55 -3.57
N LYS A 139 -6.59 -0.60 -2.67
CA LYS A 139 -5.39 0.25 -2.61
C LYS A 139 -4.16 -0.62 -2.28
N HIS A 140 -3.01 -0.35 -2.90
CA HIS A 140 -1.78 -1.03 -2.50
C HIS A 140 -1.30 -0.50 -1.12
N PRO A 141 -0.87 -1.38 -0.19
CA PRO A 141 -0.38 -0.94 1.12
C PRO A 141 0.81 0.02 1.02
N LYS A 142 1.00 0.85 2.06
CA LYS A 142 2.18 1.71 2.16
C LYS A 142 3.35 0.86 2.66
N THR A 143 4.46 0.84 1.93
CA THR A 143 5.69 0.20 2.41
C THR A 143 6.39 1.07 3.43
N TRP A 144 6.66 0.52 4.61
CA TRP A 144 7.34 1.22 5.70
C TRP A 144 8.85 1.14 5.55
N HIS A 145 9.55 2.15 6.04
CA HIS A 145 11.01 2.14 6.09
C HIS A 145 11.50 1.06 7.05
N MET A 146 12.60 0.40 6.67
CA MET A 146 13.37 -0.38 7.62
C MET A 146 14.17 0.53 8.58
N PRO A 147 14.51 0.04 9.79
CA PRO A 147 15.43 0.75 10.68
C PRO A 147 16.73 1.13 9.95
N GLY A 148 17.17 2.39 10.10
CA GLY A 148 18.38 2.89 9.46
C GLY A 148 18.20 3.42 8.03
N SER A 149 17.00 3.42 7.46
CA SER A 149 16.76 4.06 6.17
C SER A 149 16.89 5.60 6.27
N PRO A 150 17.80 6.24 5.50
CA PRO A 150 18.10 7.66 5.65
C PRO A 150 17.07 8.60 5.00
N GLY A 151 16.32 8.12 3.99
CA GLY A 151 15.32 8.92 3.27
C GLY A 151 13.96 9.06 3.96
N LEU A 152 13.88 9.01 5.29
CA LEU A 152 12.62 9.08 6.03
C LEU A 152 12.02 10.49 5.97
N GLY A 153 10.93 10.67 5.23
CA GLY A 153 10.26 11.94 5.03
C GLY A 153 9.08 12.20 5.98
N ARG A 154 8.45 13.38 5.82
CA ARG A 154 7.23 13.73 6.56
C ARG A 154 6.07 12.81 6.11
N GLY A 155 5.51 12.07 7.05
CA GLY A 155 4.40 11.14 6.81
C GLY A 155 4.84 9.71 6.50
N ASP A 156 6.15 9.44 6.36
CA ASP A 156 6.65 8.09 6.32
C ASP A 156 6.53 7.40 7.68
N ARG A 157 6.45 6.07 7.63
CA ARG A 157 6.43 5.19 8.79
C ARG A 157 7.67 4.31 8.73
N MET A 158 8.16 3.92 9.89
CA MET A 158 9.33 3.05 10.04
C MET A 158 8.94 1.84 10.88
N LEU A 159 9.41 0.66 10.49
CA LEU A 159 9.30 -0.55 11.29
C LEU A 159 10.12 -0.41 12.58
N LYS A 160 9.66 -1.03 13.66
CA LYS A 160 10.37 -1.02 14.94
C LYS A 160 11.59 -1.94 14.92
N ASP A 161 11.43 -3.09 14.29
CA ASP A 161 12.45 -4.12 14.12
C ASP A 161 12.20 -4.88 12.82
N LEU A 162 13.16 -5.73 12.46
CA LEU A 162 13.12 -6.60 11.28
C LEU A 162 13.02 -8.08 11.67
N GLY A 163 12.60 -8.38 12.90
CA GLY A 163 12.63 -9.75 13.44
C GLY A 163 11.73 -10.72 12.68
N THR A 164 10.71 -10.23 11.96
CA THR A 164 9.86 -11.09 11.11
C THR A 164 10.58 -11.62 9.87
N PHE A 165 11.71 -11.03 9.49
CA PHE A 165 12.52 -11.54 8.38
C PHE A 165 13.52 -12.62 8.82
N GLU A 166 13.81 -12.75 10.12
CA GLU A 166 14.77 -13.73 10.62
C GLU A 166 14.35 -15.17 10.28
N GLY A 167 15.25 -15.91 9.65
CA GLY A 167 15.00 -17.30 9.22
C GLY A 167 14.23 -17.44 7.90
N GLU A 168 13.77 -16.33 7.31
CA GLU A 168 13.02 -16.35 6.04
C GLU A 168 13.95 -16.20 4.83
N ARG A 169 13.49 -16.70 3.67
CA ARG A 169 14.07 -16.32 2.36
C ARG A 169 13.54 -14.93 1.97
N ILE A 170 14.44 -14.05 1.57
CA ILE A 170 14.18 -12.64 1.26
C ILE A 170 14.49 -12.37 -0.20
N ILE A 171 13.60 -11.61 -0.82
CA ILE A 171 13.80 -11.03 -2.14
C ILE A 171 14.02 -9.54 -1.94
N MET A 172 15.20 -9.05 -2.34
CA MET A 172 15.50 -7.63 -2.43
C MET A 172 15.38 -7.18 -3.88
N THR A 173 14.53 -6.20 -4.14
CA THR A 173 14.36 -5.62 -5.48
C THR A 173 14.78 -4.16 -5.49
N GLU A 174 15.21 -3.65 -6.65
CA GLU A 174 15.36 -2.22 -6.85
C GLU A 174 14.02 -1.52 -6.59
N LYS A 175 14.06 -0.43 -5.82
CA LYS A 175 12.93 0.47 -5.70
C LYS A 175 12.95 1.43 -6.89
N ARG A 176 12.05 1.21 -7.85
CA ARG A 176 11.84 2.14 -8.97
C ARG A 176 11.17 3.43 -8.48
N ASP A 177 11.60 4.55 -9.06
CA ASP A 177 11.03 5.88 -8.86
C ASP A 177 10.07 6.20 -10.00
N GLY A 178 8.79 5.90 -9.78
CA GLY A 178 7.73 6.12 -10.74
C GLY A 178 6.38 6.29 -10.02
N GLU A 179 5.32 5.78 -10.65
CA GLU A 179 3.99 5.76 -10.06
C GLU A 179 3.49 4.33 -9.85
N CYS A 180 3.38 3.93 -8.58
CA CYS A 180 2.71 2.70 -8.18
C CYS A 180 1.33 2.58 -8.85
N SER A 181 1.16 1.49 -9.59
CA SER A 181 -0.01 1.21 -10.40
C SER A 181 -0.50 -0.21 -10.21
N SER A 182 -1.82 -0.38 -10.16
CA SER A 182 -2.51 -1.66 -10.01
C SER A 182 -3.30 -1.98 -11.27
N LEU A 183 -3.11 -3.19 -11.80
CA LEU A 183 -3.78 -3.68 -13.00
C LEU A 183 -4.68 -4.88 -12.64
N TYR A 184 -5.96 -4.76 -12.96
CA TYR A 184 -6.98 -5.81 -12.87
C TYR A 184 -7.44 -6.17 -14.27
N ARG A 185 -8.21 -7.24 -14.42
CA ARG A 185 -8.88 -7.56 -15.70
C ARG A 185 -9.76 -6.42 -16.22
N ASP A 186 -10.50 -5.76 -15.33
CA ASP A 186 -11.54 -4.80 -15.67
C ASP A 186 -11.15 -3.34 -15.40
N HIS A 187 -10.04 -3.10 -14.72
CA HIS A 187 -9.67 -1.77 -14.25
C HIS A 187 -8.16 -1.59 -14.07
N THR A 188 -7.72 -0.33 -14.10
CA THR A 188 -6.37 0.08 -13.72
C THR A 188 -6.45 1.37 -12.90
N HIS A 189 -5.65 1.47 -11.86
CA HIS A 189 -5.58 2.65 -11.01
C HIS A 189 -4.16 2.86 -10.47
N ALA A 190 -3.78 4.12 -10.21
CA ALA A 190 -2.59 4.43 -9.40
C ALA A 190 -2.81 3.95 -7.95
N ARG A 191 -1.86 4.12 -7.03
CA ARG A 191 -2.07 3.71 -5.63
C ARG A 191 -3.41 4.24 -5.05
N SER A 192 -3.76 5.48 -5.35
CA SER A 192 -5.09 6.01 -5.02
C SER A 192 -6.12 5.67 -6.11
N LEU A 193 -7.30 5.24 -5.69
CA LEU A 193 -8.37 4.83 -6.62
C LEU A 193 -9.16 6.01 -7.21
N ASP A 194 -8.94 7.22 -6.70
CA ASP A 194 -9.57 8.46 -7.12
C ASP A 194 -8.61 9.36 -7.94
N SER A 195 -7.43 8.85 -8.30
CA SER A 195 -6.47 9.58 -9.13
C SER A 195 -7.10 10.00 -10.46
N ARG A 196 -7.13 11.30 -10.72
CA ARG A 196 -7.61 11.89 -11.99
C ARG A 196 -6.73 11.47 -13.15
N HIS A 197 -7.28 11.41 -14.37
CA HIS A 197 -6.50 11.15 -15.57
C HIS A 197 -5.27 12.08 -15.67
N HIS A 198 -4.16 11.54 -16.16
CA HIS A 198 -2.93 12.26 -16.44
C HIS A 198 -2.27 11.62 -17.69
N PRO A 199 -1.79 12.41 -18.68
CA PRO A 199 -1.26 11.88 -19.95
C PRO A 199 -0.09 10.90 -19.79
N SER A 200 0.72 11.01 -18.73
CA SER A 200 1.81 10.06 -18.45
C SER A 200 1.35 8.61 -18.26
N ARG A 201 0.05 8.39 -18.01
CA ARG A 201 -0.54 7.06 -17.80
C ARG A 201 -1.06 6.42 -19.09
N ASP A 202 -1.05 7.14 -20.21
CA ASP A 202 -1.65 6.65 -21.46
C ASP A 202 -0.89 5.43 -22.01
N TRP A 203 0.45 5.41 -21.88
CA TRP A 203 1.25 4.22 -22.23
C TRP A 203 0.84 3.00 -21.38
N LEU A 204 0.75 3.16 -20.05
CA LEU A 204 0.36 2.08 -19.16
C LEU A 204 -1.06 1.59 -19.46
N ARG A 205 -1.98 2.49 -19.82
CA ARG A 205 -3.35 2.13 -20.23
C ARG A 205 -3.36 1.31 -21.52
N ALA A 206 -2.51 1.65 -22.50
CA ALA A 206 -2.38 0.88 -23.73
C ALA A 206 -1.78 -0.51 -23.46
N TYR A 207 -0.68 -0.58 -22.69
CA TYR A 207 -0.06 -1.82 -22.26
C TYR A 207 -1.05 -2.73 -21.51
N TRP A 208 -1.74 -2.18 -20.51
CA TRP A 208 -2.81 -2.86 -19.79
C TRP A 208 -3.91 -3.39 -20.71
N SER A 209 -4.35 -2.60 -21.69
CA SER A 209 -5.42 -3.00 -22.61
C SER A 209 -5.08 -4.26 -23.41
N ALA A 210 -3.78 -4.47 -23.72
CA ALA A 210 -3.27 -5.64 -24.41
C ALA A 210 -3.22 -6.89 -23.52
N ILE A 211 -2.85 -6.75 -22.23
CA ILE A 211 -2.62 -7.90 -21.34
C ILE A 211 -3.82 -8.24 -20.43
N ARG A 212 -4.79 -7.33 -20.26
CA ARG A 212 -5.80 -7.43 -19.18
C ARG A 212 -6.64 -8.72 -19.20
N TRP A 213 -6.83 -9.34 -20.36
CA TRP A 213 -7.66 -10.53 -20.48
C TRP A 213 -6.99 -11.78 -19.89
N ASP A 214 -5.66 -11.76 -19.80
CA ASP A 214 -4.88 -12.84 -19.18
C ASP A 214 -4.86 -12.71 -17.65
N ILE A 215 -5.20 -11.53 -17.10
CA ILE A 215 -5.32 -11.33 -15.66
C ILE A 215 -6.58 -12.06 -15.16
N PRO A 216 -6.50 -12.96 -14.18
CA PRO A 216 -7.68 -13.61 -13.60
C PRO A 216 -8.66 -12.61 -12.98
N GLU A 217 -9.92 -13.00 -12.85
CA GLU A 217 -10.94 -12.13 -12.24
C GLU A 217 -10.59 -11.82 -10.78
N LEU A 218 -10.76 -10.56 -10.36
CA LEU A 218 -10.42 -10.06 -9.03
C LEU A 218 -8.94 -10.17 -8.63
N TRP A 219 -8.06 -10.63 -9.52
CA TRP A 219 -6.61 -10.59 -9.32
C TRP A 219 -6.08 -9.19 -9.64
N ARG A 220 -5.00 -8.82 -8.95
CA ARG A 220 -4.35 -7.51 -9.06
C ARG A 220 -2.85 -7.70 -9.24
N VAL A 221 -2.35 -7.37 -10.42
CA VAL A 221 -0.93 -7.10 -10.65
C VAL A 221 -0.61 -5.73 -10.06
N VAL A 222 0.50 -5.59 -9.34
CA VAL A 222 1.01 -4.31 -8.86
C VAL A 222 2.43 -4.13 -9.37
N GLY A 223 2.70 -2.94 -9.90
CA GLY A 223 4.00 -2.57 -10.43
C GLY A 223 4.21 -1.07 -10.39
N GLU A 224 5.36 -0.63 -10.87
CA GLU A 224 5.74 0.77 -10.96
C GLU A 224 5.65 1.23 -12.42
N GLY A 225 4.83 2.25 -12.68
CA GLY A 225 4.78 2.93 -13.96
C GLY A 225 5.89 3.97 -14.05
N THR A 226 6.83 3.79 -14.96
CA THR A 226 8.05 4.60 -15.12
C THR A 226 8.10 5.32 -16.47
N TYR A 227 6.97 5.49 -17.16
CA TYR A 227 6.94 6.24 -18.43
C TYR A 227 7.42 7.68 -18.25
N ALA A 228 6.83 8.44 -17.32
CA ALA A 228 7.28 9.79 -17.02
C ALA A 228 8.44 9.76 -16.02
N ARG A 229 9.47 10.54 -16.31
CA ARG A 229 10.59 10.80 -15.40
C ARG A 229 10.10 11.50 -14.14
N HIS A 230 10.46 10.94 -12.98
CA HIS A 230 10.28 11.56 -11.69
C HIS A 230 11.62 12.19 -11.23
N SER A 231 12.15 11.80 -10.07
CA SER A 231 13.44 12.27 -9.56
C SER A 231 14.61 11.59 -10.27
N ILE A 232 14.40 10.35 -10.75
CA ILE A 232 15.39 9.54 -11.47
C ILE A 232 14.98 9.46 -12.95
N ALA A 233 15.95 9.72 -13.82
CA ALA A 233 15.85 9.40 -15.24
C ALA A 233 16.35 7.97 -15.45
N TYR A 234 15.61 7.21 -16.25
CA TYR A 234 16.00 5.88 -16.69
C TYR A 234 16.21 5.89 -18.20
N ALA A 235 17.26 5.21 -18.64
CA ALA A 235 17.72 5.29 -20.02
C ALA A 235 17.78 3.91 -20.71
N ASP A 236 17.37 2.85 -20.01
CA ASP A 236 17.51 1.46 -20.41
C ASP A 236 16.48 0.56 -19.72
N LEU A 237 15.24 1.04 -19.58
CA LEU A 237 14.18 0.24 -18.95
C LEU A 237 13.81 -0.96 -19.83
N PRO A 238 13.58 -2.15 -19.24
CA PRO A 238 13.06 -3.29 -19.99
C PRO A 238 11.57 -3.12 -20.36
N SER A 239 10.87 -2.21 -19.66
CA SER A 239 9.48 -1.84 -19.88
C SER A 239 9.19 -0.57 -19.07
N PHE A 240 8.26 0.28 -19.52
CA PHE A 240 7.76 1.41 -18.72
C PHE A 240 6.80 0.99 -17.59
N PHE A 241 6.54 -0.32 -17.47
CA PHE A 241 5.87 -0.90 -16.32
C PHE A 241 6.62 -2.15 -15.87
N GLU A 242 7.08 -2.13 -14.63
CA GLU A 242 7.74 -3.26 -14.00
C GLU A 242 6.96 -3.74 -12.77
N GLY A 243 6.57 -5.01 -12.78
CA GLY A 243 5.80 -5.64 -11.72
C GLY A 243 6.63 -5.92 -10.46
N PHE A 244 6.03 -5.77 -9.29
CA PHE A 244 6.67 -6.11 -8.01
C PHE A 244 5.75 -6.90 -7.06
N GLY A 245 4.52 -7.20 -7.47
CA GLY A 245 3.65 -8.10 -6.71
C GLY A 245 2.38 -8.50 -7.44
N LEU A 246 1.84 -9.65 -7.05
CA LEU A 246 0.57 -10.17 -7.55
C LEU A 246 -0.31 -10.58 -6.37
N TRP A 247 -1.58 -10.18 -6.42
CA TRP A 247 -2.58 -10.46 -5.40
C TRP A 247 -3.75 -11.22 -6.02
N ASN A 248 -4.24 -12.24 -5.32
CA ASN A 248 -5.41 -12.99 -5.75
C ASN A 248 -6.73 -12.36 -5.26
N GLU A 249 -7.85 -13.01 -5.55
CA GLU A 249 -9.20 -12.56 -5.23
C GLU A 249 -9.51 -12.43 -3.73
N ARG A 250 -8.67 -13.03 -2.88
CA ARG A 250 -8.78 -12.99 -1.41
C ARG A 250 -7.81 -11.98 -0.78
N ASN A 251 -7.23 -11.08 -1.56
CA ASN A 251 -6.17 -10.17 -1.13
C ASN A 251 -5.00 -10.92 -0.46
N PHE A 252 -4.66 -12.09 -0.98
CA PHE A 252 -3.43 -12.79 -0.61
C PHE A 252 -2.36 -12.45 -1.65
N CYS A 253 -1.22 -11.92 -1.20
CA CYS A 253 -0.07 -11.69 -2.06
C CYS A 253 0.61 -13.04 -2.29
N LEU A 254 0.80 -13.41 -3.56
CA LEU A 254 1.45 -14.67 -3.91
C LEU A 254 2.91 -14.69 -3.45
N SER A 255 3.50 -15.88 -3.42
CA SER A 255 4.94 -16.02 -3.28
C SER A 255 5.65 -15.32 -4.46
N TRP A 256 6.92 -14.98 -4.27
CA TRP A 256 7.71 -14.35 -5.33
C TRP A 256 7.85 -15.29 -6.54
N ASP A 257 8.08 -16.58 -6.32
CA ASP A 257 8.25 -17.55 -7.39
C ASP A 257 6.95 -17.70 -8.21
N GLU A 258 5.79 -17.84 -7.56
CA GLU A 258 4.50 -17.82 -8.26
C GLU A 258 4.24 -16.48 -8.97
N THR A 259 4.66 -15.36 -8.37
CA THR A 259 4.51 -14.04 -9.00
C THR A 259 5.29 -13.97 -10.32
N LEU A 260 6.52 -14.50 -10.36
CA LEU A 260 7.32 -14.54 -11.59
C LEU A 260 6.70 -15.45 -12.65
N GLU A 261 6.22 -16.64 -12.26
CA GLU A 261 5.52 -17.54 -13.18
C GLU A 261 4.30 -16.86 -13.82
N TRP A 262 3.50 -16.14 -13.03
CA TRP A 262 2.36 -15.40 -13.54
C TRP A 262 2.75 -14.18 -14.38
N PHE A 263 3.84 -13.50 -14.07
CA PHE A 263 4.34 -12.40 -14.88
C PHE A 263 4.77 -12.84 -16.29
N ASP A 264 5.31 -14.04 -16.41
CA ASP A 264 5.62 -14.65 -17.71
C ASP A 264 4.35 -15.08 -18.47
N LEU A 265 3.32 -15.55 -17.76
CA LEU A 265 2.05 -15.98 -18.36
C LEU A 265 1.17 -14.81 -18.81
N ILE A 266 1.07 -13.75 -18.01
CA ILE A 266 0.19 -12.61 -18.29
C ILE A 266 0.75 -11.80 -19.45
N GLY A 267 -0.04 -11.68 -20.53
CA GLY A 267 0.35 -11.01 -21.76
C GLY A 267 0.93 -11.96 -22.81
N SER A 268 1.15 -13.23 -22.48
CA SER A 268 1.71 -14.22 -23.41
C SER A 268 0.84 -14.40 -24.66
N SER A 269 -0.48 -14.23 -24.52
CA SER A 269 -1.43 -14.25 -25.65
C SER A 269 -1.20 -13.11 -26.66
N ALA A 270 -0.60 -12.00 -26.21
CA ALA A 270 -0.24 -10.83 -27.01
C ALA A 270 1.27 -10.78 -27.36
N GLY A 271 2.03 -11.85 -27.07
CA GLY A 271 3.49 -11.87 -27.23
C GLY A 271 4.22 -10.95 -26.24
N LEU A 272 3.57 -10.60 -25.13
CA LEU A 272 4.10 -9.75 -24.07
C LEU A 272 4.34 -10.58 -22.80
N SER A 273 5.03 -9.97 -21.84
CA SER A 273 5.14 -10.45 -20.45
C SER A 273 5.26 -9.23 -19.54
N ILE A 274 4.92 -9.39 -18.27
CA ILE A 274 5.22 -8.37 -17.25
C ILE A 274 6.69 -8.53 -16.86
N LYS A 275 7.48 -7.47 -17.02
CA LYS A 275 8.87 -7.48 -16.55
C LYS A 275 8.88 -7.24 -15.04
N PRO A 276 9.53 -8.06 -14.21
CA PRO A 276 9.66 -7.75 -12.80
C PRO A 276 10.65 -6.60 -12.60
N VAL A 277 10.50 -5.85 -11.51
CA VAL A 277 11.57 -4.97 -11.03
C VAL A 277 12.86 -5.78 -10.80
N PRO A 278 14.07 -5.20 -11.01
CA PRO A 278 15.32 -5.93 -10.85
C PRO A 278 15.48 -6.56 -9.46
N VAL A 279 15.76 -7.85 -9.42
CA VAL A 279 16.14 -8.56 -8.18
C VAL A 279 17.63 -8.34 -7.94
N ILE A 280 17.96 -7.79 -6.77
CA ILE A 280 19.33 -7.51 -6.34
C ILE A 280 19.85 -8.62 -5.43
N TYR A 281 19.00 -9.18 -4.58
CA TYR A 281 19.33 -10.29 -3.68
C TYR A 281 18.17 -11.28 -3.58
N ASP A 282 18.50 -12.57 -3.58
CA ASP A 282 17.58 -13.67 -3.30
C ASP A 282 18.32 -14.69 -2.43
N GLY A 283 17.91 -14.80 -1.17
CA GLY A 283 18.60 -15.66 -0.21
C GLY A 283 18.04 -15.54 1.20
N PRO A 284 18.61 -16.23 2.20
CA PRO A 284 18.19 -16.12 3.59
C PRO A 284 18.37 -14.69 4.11
N TYR A 285 17.52 -14.24 5.02
CA TYR A 285 17.72 -12.95 5.67
C TYR A 285 19.08 -12.89 6.38
N ASN A 286 19.97 -12.06 5.84
CA ASN A 286 21.25 -11.72 6.42
C ASN A 286 21.54 -10.24 6.11
N PRO A 287 21.52 -9.35 7.12
CA PRO A 287 21.76 -7.92 6.93
C PRO A 287 23.08 -7.59 6.23
N GLU A 288 24.15 -8.34 6.52
CA GLU A 288 25.47 -8.14 5.92
C GLU A 288 25.45 -8.49 4.43
N ALA A 289 24.83 -9.62 4.06
CA ALA A 289 24.72 -10.05 2.67
C ALA A 289 23.80 -9.13 1.84
N ILE A 290 22.74 -8.60 2.46
CA ILE A 290 21.84 -7.61 1.85
C ILE A 290 22.61 -6.32 1.55
N GLU A 291 23.39 -5.82 2.51
CA GLU A 291 24.22 -4.63 2.32
C GLU A 291 25.31 -4.85 1.26
N GLU A 292 26.00 -6.00 1.29
CA GLU A 292 26.99 -6.36 0.27
C GLU A 292 26.38 -6.41 -1.13
N ALA A 293 25.21 -7.05 -1.28
CA ALA A 293 24.50 -7.10 -2.55
C ALA A 293 24.08 -5.71 -3.04
N TRP A 294 23.68 -4.82 -2.12
CA TRP A 294 23.34 -3.44 -2.45
C TRP A 294 24.56 -2.64 -2.92
N GLN A 295 25.69 -2.72 -2.20
CA GLN A 295 26.93 -2.05 -2.61
C GLN A 295 27.43 -2.57 -3.96
N ALA A 296 27.43 -3.88 -4.16
CA ALA A 296 27.81 -4.48 -5.43
C ALA A 296 26.90 -4.04 -6.59
N TYR A 297 25.61 -3.77 -6.34
CA TYR A 297 24.69 -3.23 -7.33
C TYR A 297 25.05 -1.80 -7.72
N LEU A 298 25.38 -0.94 -6.74
CA LEU A 298 25.82 0.43 -6.99
C LEU A 298 27.18 0.49 -7.70
N ASP A 299 28.11 -0.38 -7.33
CA ASP A 299 29.44 -0.46 -7.98
C ASP A 299 29.33 -0.82 -9.47
N ARG A 300 28.32 -1.62 -9.86
CA ARG A 300 28.04 -1.89 -11.28
C ARG A 300 27.62 -0.64 -12.04
N ASP A 301 26.78 0.21 -11.44
CA ASP A 301 26.37 1.47 -12.06
C ASP A 301 27.57 2.41 -12.23
N VAL A 302 28.48 2.45 -11.25
CA VAL A 302 29.75 3.21 -11.34
C VAL A 302 30.63 2.67 -12.45
N ALA A 303 30.89 1.36 -12.47
CA ALA A 303 31.72 0.73 -13.48
C ALA A 303 31.13 0.92 -14.90
N GLN A 304 29.81 0.86 -15.06
CA GLN A 304 29.14 1.12 -16.33
C GLN A 304 29.29 2.58 -16.78
N ALA A 305 29.13 3.54 -15.85
CA ALA A 305 29.33 4.96 -16.15
C ALA A 305 30.78 5.24 -16.59
N GLU A 306 31.77 4.67 -15.88
CA GLU A 306 33.19 4.79 -16.23
C GLU A 306 33.51 4.14 -17.58
N ALA A 307 32.98 2.93 -17.85
CA ALA A 307 33.25 2.20 -19.08
C ALA A 307 32.59 2.82 -20.31
N THR A 308 31.43 3.47 -20.16
CA THR A 308 30.64 4.02 -21.29
C THR A 308 30.72 5.53 -21.44
N GLY A 309 31.21 6.25 -20.41
CA GLY A 309 31.16 7.71 -20.33
C GLY A 309 29.75 8.28 -20.13
N ARG A 310 28.75 7.42 -19.85
CA ARG A 310 27.36 7.85 -19.59
C ARG A 310 27.22 8.40 -18.17
N PRO A 311 26.23 9.27 -17.91
CA PRO A 311 25.91 9.69 -16.54
C PRO A 311 25.64 8.51 -15.62
N LEU A 312 26.10 8.61 -14.37
CA LEU A 312 25.84 7.61 -13.34
C LEU A 312 24.34 7.42 -13.14
N GLN A 313 23.87 6.18 -13.25
CA GLN A 313 22.49 5.83 -12.95
C GLN A 313 22.27 5.88 -11.44
N LEU A 314 21.42 6.81 -10.98
CA LEU A 314 21.06 6.90 -9.57
C LEU A 314 19.94 5.89 -9.27
N ARG A 315 19.99 5.30 -8.07
CA ARG A 315 18.98 4.33 -7.56
C ARG A 315 18.27 4.87 -6.33
N GLU A 316 16.95 4.86 -6.28
CA GLU A 316 16.20 5.40 -5.12
C GLU A 316 16.57 4.63 -3.84
N GLY A 317 16.67 3.31 -3.97
CA GLY A 317 16.97 2.39 -2.90
C GLY A 317 16.45 1.00 -3.26
N TYR A 318 16.05 0.25 -2.25
CA TYR A 318 15.57 -1.12 -2.43
C TYR A 318 14.34 -1.41 -1.56
N VAL A 319 13.62 -2.46 -1.94
CA VAL A 319 12.54 -3.05 -1.15
C VAL A 319 12.92 -4.48 -0.84
N ILE A 320 12.77 -4.90 0.40
CA ILE A 320 12.86 -6.31 0.79
C ILE A 320 11.46 -6.85 1.02
N ARG A 321 11.21 -8.10 0.59
CA ARG A 321 10.04 -8.88 0.99
C ARG A 321 10.41 -10.32 1.37
N THR A 322 9.60 -10.96 2.21
CA THR A 322 9.67 -12.42 2.33
C THR A 322 9.28 -13.07 1.00
N ALA A 323 10.00 -14.11 0.59
CA ALA A 323 9.71 -14.83 -0.65
C ALA A 323 8.36 -15.55 -0.60
N ALA A 324 7.98 -16.06 0.58
CA ALA A 324 6.65 -16.63 0.82
C ALA A 324 5.53 -15.60 0.60
N GLY A 325 4.36 -16.09 0.21
CA GLY A 325 3.14 -15.29 0.11
C GLY A 325 2.59 -14.90 1.48
N PHE A 326 1.77 -13.85 1.54
CA PHE A 326 1.22 -13.33 2.79
C PHE A 326 -0.13 -12.64 2.60
N ALA A 327 -0.92 -12.60 3.67
CA ALA A 327 -2.20 -11.88 3.67
C ALA A 327 -1.99 -10.36 3.66
N TYR A 328 -2.92 -9.61 3.07
CA TYR A 328 -2.88 -8.15 3.01
C TYR A 328 -2.66 -7.47 4.37
N ARG A 329 -3.33 -7.96 5.42
CA ARG A 329 -3.16 -7.46 6.80
C ARG A 329 -1.74 -7.61 7.36
N ASP A 330 -0.98 -8.56 6.83
CA ASP A 330 0.36 -8.90 7.28
C ASP A 330 1.45 -8.22 6.42
N PHE A 331 1.10 -7.47 5.37
CA PHE A 331 2.04 -6.80 4.46
C PHE A 331 3.17 -6.07 5.19
N ARG A 332 2.84 -5.30 6.23
CA ARG A 332 3.81 -4.52 7.03
C ARG A 332 4.84 -5.36 7.79
N LYS A 333 4.59 -6.65 7.96
CA LYS A 333 5.53 -7.59 8.59
C LYS A 333 6.45 -8.24 7.56
N HIS A 334 6.02 -8.26 6.30
CA HIS A 334 6.66 -9.01 5.22
C HIS A 334 7.33 -8.12 4.18
N VAL A 335 7.18 -6.80 4.24
CA VAL A 335 7.73 -5.87 3.25
C VAL A 335 8.27 -4.61 3.93
N ALA A 336 9.51 -4.23 3.59
CA ALA A 336 10.16 -3.02 4.08
C ALA A 336 10.98 -2.34 2.98
N LYS A 337 11.16 -1.02 3.07
CA LYS A 337 11.97 -0.27 2.10
C LYS A 337 13.18 0.40 2.75
N TRP A 338 14.25 0.53 1.97
CA TRP A 338 15.35 1.44 2.21
C TRP A 338 15.38 2.49 1.10
N VAL A 339 15.52 3.76 1.45
CA VAL A 339 15.59 4.88 0.52
C VAL A 339 16.81 5.73 0.85
N ARG A 340 17.58 6.11 -0.18
CA ARG A 340 18.80 6.92 -0.09
C ARG A 340 18.51 8.31 0.52
N PRO A 341 19.52 8.99 1.10
CA PRO A 341 19.34 10.37 1.55
C PRO A 341 19.00 11.29 0.38
N ASN A 342 18.15 12.30 0.63
CA ASN A 342 17.83 13.37 -0.32
C ASN A 342 17.30 12.86 -1.68
N HIS A 343 16.49 11.79 -1.70
CA HIS A 343 15.93 11.26 -2.95
C HIS A 343 14.94 12.24 -3.62
N VAL A 344 14.06 12.87 -2.83
CA VAL A 344 13.12 13.90 -3.31
C VAL A 344 13.61 15.27 -2.85
N ASN A 345 14.11 16.08 -3.78
CA ASN A 345 14.66 17.42 -3.50
C ASN A 345 13.91 18.57 -4.18
N THR A 346 12.91 18.29 -5.03
CA THR A 346 12.17 19.33 -5.75
C THR A 346 10.86 19.63 -5.04
N SER A 347 10.56 20.92 -4.87
CA SER A 347 9.31 21.41 -4.26
C SER A 347 8.09 21.24 -5.16
N GLU A 348 8.30 21.00 -6.45
CA GLU A 348 7.23 20.77 -7.43
C GLU A 348 6.94 19.27 -7.54
N HIS A 349 5.68 18.90 -7.30
CA HIS A 349 5.19 17.54 -7.47
C HIS A 349 5.30 17.17 -8.97
N TRP A 350 5.83 15.99 -9.30
CA TRP A 350 6.10 15.57 -10.69
C TRP A 350 4.87 15.72 -11.63
N MET A 351 3.65 15.55 -11.11
CA MET A 351 2.37 15.78 -11.80
C MET A 351 2.14 17.23 -12.31
N HIS A 352 2.95 18.20 -11.91
CA HIS A 352 2.85 19.60 -12.34
C HIS A 352 4.01 20.04 -13.23
N ALA A 353 5.05 19.21 -13.34
CA ALA A 353 6.19 19.44 -14.20
C ALA A 353 5.89 19.02 -15.66
N GLU A 354 6.72 19.49 -16.59
CA GLU A 354 6.70 19.01 -17.97
C GLU A 354 6.98 17.49 -18.02
N ILE A 355 6.14 16.75 -18.75
CA ILE A 355 6.29 15.30 -18.88
C ILE A 355 7.49 15.01 -19.76
N THR A 356 8.57 14.53 -19.16
CA THR A 356 9.74 13.99 -19.86
C THR A 356 9.68 12.47 -19.82
N PRO A 357 9.54 11.76 -20.95
CA PRO A 357 9.57 10.29 -20.96
C PRO A 357 10.94 9.73 -20.57
N ASN A 358 10.97 8.58 -19.90
CA ASN A 358 12.17 7.74 -19.78
C ASN A 358 12.40 6.97 -21.10
N GLU A 359 13.52 6.24 -21.21
CA GLU A 359 13.89 5.47 -22.40
C GLU A 359 13.83 3.95 -22.14
N LEU A 360 13.44 3.17 -23.16
CA LEU A 360 13.54 1.70 -23.13
C LEU A 360 14.92 1.24 -23.59
N ALA A 361 15.32 0.02 -23.20
CA ALA A 361 16.56 -0.60 -23.66
C ALA A 361 16.61 -0.81 -25.19
N ASP A 362 15.49 -1.20 -25.80
CA ASP A 362 15.39 -1.55 -27.23
C ASP A 362 15.45 -0.34 -28.16
N ASP A 363 15.13 0.87 -27.67
CA ASP A 363 15.21 2.13 -28.42
C ASP A 363 16.66 2.49 -28.85
N ARG A 364 17.66 1.70 -28.41
CA ARG A 364 19.09 1.88 -28.72
C ARG A 364 19.63 0.91 -29.75
N GLU A 365 18.99 -0.24 -29.99
CA GLU A 365 19.45 -1.19 -31.02
C GLU A 365 18.91 -0.83 -32.42
N GLU A 366 17.83 -0.06 -32.51
CA GLU A 366 17.27 0.40 -33.78
C GLU A 366 17.46 1.91 -33.99
N GLY A 367 18.45 2.28 -34.81
CA GLY A 367 18.30 3.47 -35.66
C GLY A 367 16.96 3.42 -36.40
N PRO A 368 16.34 4.56 -36.74
CA PRO A 368 14.89 4.76 -36.69
C PRO A 368 14.10 3.69 -37.47
N ALA A 369 13.63 2.67 -36.77
CA ALA A 369 12.57 1.81 -37.25
C ALA A 369 11.24 2.52 -36.95
N ARG A 370 10.70 3.16 -37.99
CA ARG A 370 9.35 3.71 -37.95
C ARG A 370 8.36 2.57 -37.71
N LEU A 371 7.56 2.68 -36.64
CA LEU A 371 6.33 1.89 -36.52
C LEU A 371 5.46 2.11 -37.76
N PRO A 372 4.99 1.05 -38.44
CA PRO A 372 4.08 1.18 -39.56
C PRO A 372 2.69 1.57 -39.03
N GLY A 373 2.21 2.77 -39.36
CA GLY A 373 0.76 3.02 -39.39
C GLY A 373 0.21 4.28 -38.76
N VAL A 374 1.00 5.16 -38.13
CA VAL A 374 0.46 6.45 -37.65
C VAL A 374 0.82 7.55 -38.66
N ARG A 375 -0.16 7.97 -39.47
CA ARG A 375 -0.11 9.25 -40.18
C ARG A 375 -0.72 10.33 -39.28
N LEU A 376 -0.01 11.46 -39.17
CA LEU A 376 -0.47 12.70 -38.55
C LEU A 376 -1.81 13.18 -39.09
#